data_AF-R9ISW4-F1
#
_entry.id   AF-R9ISW4-F1
#
_cell.length_a   1.000
_cell.length_b   1.000
_cell.length_c   1.000
_cell.angle_alpha   90.00
_cell.angle_beta   90.00
_cell.angle_gamma   90.00
#
_symmetry.space_group_name_H-M   'P 1'
#
loop_
_entity.id
_entity.type
_entity.pdbx_description
1 polymer ?
#
loop_
_entity_poly.entity_id
_entity_poly.type
_entity_poly.pdbx_seq_one_letter_code
_entity_poly.pdbx_strand_id
1 'polypeptide(L)'
;MPKSLAVARYAYIFCHASSKKYPTQSASLIFLQFLSSVHVETDNPDRKDPLHKVFKSRYQKEVRFTPDSIVITNNKGTRIELTDAEGIHIVSAHSIMLETAEDLTIASDAVSLIVAGDSFVNFRQIGTSLQLDNGISFIGGNLKIQ
;
A
#
# COMPACT_ATOMS: atom_id res chain seq x y z
N MET A 1 9.92 -19.53 -26.97
CA MET A 1 8.63 -20.18 -27.26
C MET A 1 7.50 -19.18 -27.02
N PRO A 2 6.54 -19.00 -27.95
CA PRO A 2 5.56 -17.92 -27.84
C PRO A 2 4.56 -18.24 -26.72
N LYS A 3 4.38 -17.28 -25.80
CA LYS A 3 3.54 -17.36 -24.58
C LYS A 3 2.07 -17.74 -24.87
N SER A 4 1.61 -17.58 -26.11
CA SER A 4 0.27 -17.96 -26.60
C SER A 4 0.04 -19.49 -26.62
N LEU A 5 1.05 -20.28 -26.99
CA LEU A 5 0.87 -21.74 -27.14
C LEU A 5 0.78 -22.47 -25.78
N ALA A 6 1.42 -21.92 -24.74
CA ALA A 6 1.39 -22.48 -23.40
C ALA A 6 0.03 -22.29 -22.71
N VAL A 7 -0.60 -21.13 -22.91
CA VAL A 7 -1.93 -20.82 -22.39
C VAL A 7 -2.99 -21.69 -23.08
N ALA A 8 -2.89 -21.84 -24.41
CA ALA A 8 -3.80 -22.70 -25.18
C ALA A 8 -3.69 -24.18 -24.79
N ARG A 9 -2.47 -24.68 -24.51
CA ARG A 9 -2.27 -26.06 -24.04
C ARG A 9 -2.79 -26.29 -22.63
N TYR A 10 -2.63 -25.32 -21.73
CA TYR A 10 -3.18 -25.42 -20.37
C TYR A 10 -4.71 -25.45 -20.40
N ALA A 11 -5.34 -24.58 -21.19
CA ALA A 11 -6.79 -24.57 -21.36
C ALA A 11 -7.33 -25.89 -21.95
N TYR A 12 -6.65 -26.47 -22.95
CA TYR A 12 -7.10 -27.71 -23.60
C TYR A 12 -6.97 -28.94 -22.69
N ILE A 13 -5.85 -29.08 -21.98
CA ILE A 13 -5.64 -30.19 -21.03
C ILE A 13 -6.63 -30.12 -19.87
N PHE A 14 -6.95 -28.91 -19.39
CA PHE A 14 -7.88 -28.71 -18.28
C PHE A 14 -9.33 -28.98 -18.69
N CYS A 15 -9.76 -28.53 -19.88
CA CYS A 15 -11.11 -28.82 -20.39
C CYS A 15 -11.33 -30.33 -20.60
N HIS A 16 -10.33 -31.03 -21.14
CA HIS A 16 -10.41 -32.47 -21.38
C HIS A 16 -10.37 -33.29 -20.08
N ALA A 17 -9.66 -32.83 -19.05
CA ALA A 17 -9.66 -33.48 -17.73
C ALA A 17 -10.98 -33.23 -16.97
N SER A 18 -11.56 -32.03 -17.11
CA SER A 18 -12.82 -31.67 -16.45
C SER A 18 -14.03 -32.38 -17.08
N SER A 19 -14.06 -32.57 -18.41
CA SER A 19 -15.16 -33.30 -19.06
C SER A 19 -15.21 -34.79 -18.71
N LYS A 20 -14.06 -35.39 -18.39
CA LYS A 20 -13.99 -36.77 -17.87
C LYS A 20 -14.51 -36.91 -16.44
N LYS A 21 -14.40 -35.86 -15.62
CA LYS A 21 -14.78 -35.89 -14.20
C LYS A 21 -16.24 -35.48 -13.97
N TYR A 22 -16.83 -34.69 -14.86
CA TYR A 22 -18.21 -34.21 -14.78
C TYR A 22 -18.92 -34.31 -16.14
N PRO A 23 -19.31 -35.52 -16.58
CA PRO A 23 -19.78 -35.75 -17.96
C PRO A 23 -21.18 -35.17 -18.28
N THR A 24 -21.92 -34.69 -17.29
CA THR A 24 -23.36 -34.32 -17.44
C THR A 24 -23.77 -33.03 -16.72
N GLN A 25 -22.87 -32.07 -16.55
CA GLN A 25 -23.27 -30.73 -16.08
C GLN A 25 -23.14 -29.69 -17.19
N SER A 26 -24.23 -28.96 -17.42
CA SER A 26 -24.28 -27.79 -18.30
C SER A 26 -23.16 -26.81 -17.93
N ALA A 27 -22.54 -26.19 -18.93
CA ALA A 27 -21.41 -25.28 -18.79
C ALA A 27 -21.60 -24.17 -17.73
N SER A 28 -22.84 -23.88 -17.32
CA SER A 28 -23.18 -22.95 -16.25
C SER A 28 -22.73 -23.38 -14.84
N LEU A 29 -22.66 -24.68 -14.52
CA LEU A 29 -22.22 -25.17 -13.20
C LEU A 29 -20.70 -25.18 -13.03
N ILE A 30 -19.96 -25.34 -14.13
CA ILE A 30 -18.49 -25.27 -14.12
C ILE A 30 -18.03 -23.84 -13.76
N PHE A 31 -18.79 -22.82 -14.16
CA PHE A 31 -18.45 -21.41 -13.92
C PHE A 31 -18.47 -21.00 -12.43
N LEU A 32 -19.34 -21.61 -11.62
CA LEU A 32 -19.46 -21.30 -10.18
C LEU A 32 -18.26 -21.81 -9.36
N GLN A 33 -17.56 -22.86 -9.82
CA GLN A 33 -16.37 -23.38 -9.13
C GLN A 33 -15.11 -22.53 -9.35
N PHE A 34 -15.15 -21.53 -10.23
CA PHE A 34 -14.03 -20.61 -10.49
C PHE A 34 -14.06 -19.34 -9.63
N LEU A 35 -15.10 -19.12 -8.83
CA LEU A 35 -15.32 -17.83 -8.13
C LEU A 35 -14.56 -17.67 -6.81
N SER A 36 -13.94 -18.72 -6.29
CA SER A 36 -13.18 -18.63 -5.04
C SER A 36 -11.95 -19.53 -5.03
N SER A 37 -10.88 -19.05 -4.41
CA SER A 37 -9.72 -19.86 -4.09
C SER A 37 -9.84 -20.33 -2.64
N VAL A 38 -9.75 -21.64 -2.42
CA VAL A 38 -9.72 -22.20 -1.07
C VAL A 38 -8.27 -22.23 -0.57
N HIS A 39 -8.06 -21.90 0.70
CA HIS A 39 -6.75 -22.04 1.32
C HIS A 39 -6.46 -23.53 1.54
N VAL A 40 -5.32 -24.00 1.03
CA VAL A 40 -4.74 -25.29 1.39
C VAL A 40 -3.81 -25.05 2.58
N GLU A 41 -3.84 -25.94 3.57
CA GLU A 41 -2.95 -25.88 4.74
C GLU A 41 -1.49 -25.65 4.32
N THR A 42 -0.83 -24.74 5.04
CA THR A 42 0.59 -24.43 4.85
C THR A 42 1.27 -24.25 6.20
N ASP A 43 2.59 -24.43 6.24
CA ASP A 43 3.40 -24.17 7.42
C ASP A 43 3.56 -22.67 7.73
N ASN A 44 2.98 -21.78 6.93
CA ASN A 44 3.07 -20.34 7.15
C ASN A 44 2.22 -19.93 8.37
N PRO A 45 2.82 -19.35 9.43
CA PRO A 45 2.08 -18.88 10.60
C PRO A 45 1.16 -17.68 10.32
N ASP A 46 1.41 -16.90 9.26
CA ASP A 46 0.70 -15.66 8.93
C ASP A 46 -0.83 -15.81 8.78
N ARG A 47 -1.33 -17.04 8.59
CA ARG A 47 -2.74 -17.34 8.31
C ARG A 47 -3.40 -18.23 9.37
N LYS A 48 -2.73 -18.44 10.50
CA LYS A 48 -3.24 -19.30 11.59
C LYS A 48 -3.89 -18.51 12.71
N ASP A 49 -3.56 -17.23 12.86
CA ASP A 49 -4.14 -16.39 13.89
C ASP A 49 -5.39 -15.62 13.36
N PRO A 50 -6.59 -15.89 13.90
CA PRO A 50 -7.81 -15.21 13.49
C PRO A 50 -7.85 -13.71 13.87
N LEU A 51 -7.03 -13.27 14.82
CA LEU A 51 -6.89 -11.85 15.18
C LEU A 51 -6.12 -11.04 14.13
N HIS A 52 -5.40 -11.72 13.24
CA HIS A 52 -4.54 -11.10 12.23
C HIS A 52 -5.12 -11.35 10.83
N LYS A 53 -5.83 -10.36 10.29
CA LYS A 53 -6.34 -10.45 8.91
C LYS A 53 -5.30 -9.88 7.97
N VAL A 54 -4.71 -10.73 7.13
CA VAL A 54 -3.57 -10.38 6.27
C VAL A 54 -3.87 -10.60 4.80
N PHE A 55 -3.83 -9.53 4.01
CA PHE A 55 -3.81 -9.56 2.54
C PHE A 55 -2.37 -9.43 2.06
N LYS A 56 -1.69 -10.56 1.86
CA LYS A 56 -0.25 -10.60 1.51
C LYS A 56 -0.02 -11.24 0.13
N SER A 57 0.82 -10.58 -0.67
CA SER A 57 1.32 -11.10 -1.95
C SER A 57 2.52 -12.03 -1.77
N ARG A 58 2.87 -12.84 -2.78
CA ARG A 58 4.10 -13.65 -2.80
C ARG A 58 5.40 -12.84 -2.65
N TYR A 59 5.33 -11.53 -2.89
CA TYR A 59 6.44 -10.60 -2.76
C TYR A 59 6.51 -9.93 -1.39
N GLN A 60 5.76 -10.45 -0.40
CA GLN A 60 5.72 -9.97 0.99
C GLN A 60 5.19 -8.54 1.16
N LYS A 61 4.55 -7.95 0.14
CA LYS A 61 3.75 -6.73 0.32
C LYS A 61 2.40 -7.10 0.90
N GLU A 62 1.94 -6.34 1.89
CA GLU A 62 0.71 -6.68 2.60
C GLU A 62 -0.10 -5.48 3.09
N VAL A 63 -1.39 -5.75 3.31
CA VAL A 63 -2.28 -4.99 4.18
C VAL A 63 -2.68 -5.90 5.33
N ARG A 64 -2.49 -5.47 6.57
CA ARG A 64 -2.78 -6.23 7.79
C ARG A 64 -3.72 -5.44 8.70
N PHE A 65 -4.69 -6.14 9.26
CA PHE A 65 -5.53 -5.67 10.36
C PHE A 65 -5.23 -6.53 11.59
N THR A 66 -4.88 -5.87 12.69
CA THR A 66 -4.77 -6.45 14.03
C THR A 66 -5.83 -5.80 14.93
N PRO A 67 -6.06 -6.30 16.16
CA PRO A 67 -7.02 -5.68 17.08
C PRO A 67 -6.75 -4.20 17.38
N ASP A 68 -5.49 -3.77 17.26
CA ASP A 68 -4.97 -2.47 17.67
C ASP A 68 -4.36 -1.65 16.52
N SER A 69 -4.32 -2.19 15.30
CA SER A 69 -3.66 -1.50 14.17
C SER A 69 -4.14 -1.89 12.76
N ILE A 70 -3.91 -0.97 11.82
CA ILE A 70 -3.97 -1.21 10.38
C ILE A 70 -2.60 -0.87 9.78
N VAL A 71 -1.97 -1.83 9.10
CA VAL A 71 -0.64 -1.67 8.51
C VAL A 71 -0.66 -1.96 7.01
N ILE A 72 -0.13 -1.05 6.21
CA ILE A 72 0.17 -1.23 4.79
C ILE A 72 1.68 -1.17 4.64
N THR A 73 2.32 -2.26 4.20
CA THR A 73 3.79 -2.30 4.11
C THR A 73 4.30 -3.12 2.93
N ASN A 74 5.48 -2.73 2.44
CA ASN A 74 6.25 -3.53 1.51
C ASN A 74 7.23 -4.51 2.20
N ASN A 75 7.28 -4.52 3.53
CA ASN A 75 8.27 -5.26 4.35
C ASN A 75 9.73 -5.00 3.96
N LYS A 76 10.01 -3.78 3.45
CA LYS A 76 11.33 -3.31 2.98
C LYS A 76 11.56 -1.84 3.34
N GLY A 77 11.09 -1.42 4.52
CA GLY A 77 11.32 -0.08 5.06
C GLY A 77 10.29 0.99 4.68
N THR A 78 9.26 0.67 3.89
CA THR A 78 8.13 1.59 3.66
C THR A 78 6.86 1.03 4.28
N ARG A 79 6.20 1.83 5.12
CA ARG A 79 4.91 1.49 5.73
C ARG A 79 4.03 2.70 6.01
N ILE A 80 2.73 2.46 6.02
CA ILE A 80 1.71 3.33 6.59
C ILE A 80 1.06 2.51 7.70
N GLU A 81 0.99 3.08 8.89
CA GLU A 81 0.54 2.42 10.10
C GLU A 81 -0.46 3.32 10.82
N LEU A 82 -1.63 2.78 11.14
CA LEU A 82 -2.64 3.42 11.96
C LEU A 82 -2.76 2.58 13.22
N THR A 83 -2.45 3.14 14.39
CA THR A 83 -2.53 2.47 15.68
C THR A 83 -3.47 3.21 16.61
N ASP A 84 -4.11 2.48 17.52
CA ASP A 84 -4.99 3.09 18.52
C ASP A 84 -4.23 3.96 19.53
N ALA A 85 -2.94 3.68 19.75
CA ALA A 85 -2.11 4.37 20.74
C ALA A 85 -1.45 5.64 20.20
N GLU A 86 -0.90 5.60 18.99
CA GLU A 86 -0.07 6.69 18.43
C GLU A 86 -0.73 7.40 17.24
N GLY A 87 -1.85 6.88 16.73
CA GLY A 87 -2.51 7.42 15.54
C GLY A 87 -1.81 7.00 14.25
N ILE A 88 -1.56 7.95 13.35
CA ILE A 88 -1.06 7.66 11.99
C ILE A 88 0.45 7.91 11.91
N HIS A 89 1.18 6.90 11.43
CA HIS A 89 2.62 6.97 11.19
C HIS A 89 2.96 6.52 9.75
N ILE A 90 3.65 7.38 9.01
CA ILE A 90 4.09 7.11 7.63
C ILE A 90 5.62 7.10 7.61
N VAL A 91 6.20 5.96 7.26
CA VAL A 91 7.65 5.76 7.14
C VAL A 91 7.98 5.32 5.73
N SER A 92 9.00 5.95 5.13
CA SER A 92 9.48 5.58 3.80
C SER A 92 11.00 5.58 3.75
N ALA A 93 11.58 4.55 3.12
CA ALA A 93 12.99 4.51 2.77
C ALA A 93 13.35 5.50 1.63
N HIS A 94 12.34 6.11 0.99
CA HIS A 94 12.46 7.05 -0.11
C HIS A 94 11.56 8.27 0.14
N SER A 95 11.40 9.15 -0.85
CA SER A 95 10.56 10.35 -0.71
C SER A 95 9.09 10.03 -0.41
N ILE A 96 8.44 10.96 0.29
CA ILE A 96 6.99 11.07 0.44
C ILE A 96 6.58 12.37 -0.27
N MET A 97 5.56 12.31 -1.12
CA MET A 97 5.05 13.43 -1.90
C MET A 97 3.55 13.55 -1.67
N LEU A 98 3.10 14.74 -1.26
CA LEU A 98 1.70 15.07 -1.03
C LEU A 98 1.31 16.15 -2.04
N GLU A 99 0.42 15.81 -2.97
CA GLU A 99 -0.05 16.70 -4.03
C GLU A 99 -1.58 16.77 -4.00
N THR A 100 -2.12 17.96 -4.22
CA THR A 100 -3.55 18.23 -4.28
C THR A 100 -3.83 19.21 -5.41
N ALA A 101 -5.03 19.13 -5.99
CA ALA A 101 -5.50 20.09 -6.99
C ALA A 101 -6.02 21.39 -6.36
N GLU A 102 -6.36 21.34 -5.08
CA GLU A 102 -6.92 22.45 -4.30
C GLU A 102 -6.05 22.69 -3.06
N ASP A 103 -6.67 22.98 -1.91
CA ASP A 103 -5.95 23.31 -0.68
C ASP A 103 -5.42 22.06 0.04
N LEU A 104 -4.20 22.17 0.60
CA LEU A 104 -3.65 21.22 1.57
C LEU A 104 -3.50 21.95 2.91
N THR A 105 -4.27 21.52 3.91
CA THR A 105 -4.18 22.06 5.28
C THR A 105 -3.44 21.10 6.19
N ILE A 106 -2.40 21.59 6.88
CA ILE A 106 -1.68 20.86 7.94
C ILE A 106 -1.74 21.73 9.19
N ALA A 107 -2.41 21.25 10.23
CA ALA A 107 -2.62 21.99 11.47
C ALA A 107 -2.51 21.06 12.70
N SER A 108 -2.21 21.65 13.86
CA SER A 108 -2.23 20.98 15.17
C SER A 108 -2.94 21.88 16.18
N ASP A 109 -3.97 21.36 16.84
CA ASP A 109 -4.83 22.15 17.73
C ASP A 109 -4.26 22.31 19.16
N ALA A 110 -3.30 21.47 19.55
CA ALA A 110 -2.90 21.35 20.96
C ALA A 110 -1.55 22.01 21.26
N VAL A 111 -0.46 21.53 20.63
CA VAL A 111 0.90 21.80 21.14
C VAL A 111 1.83 22.39 20.08
N SER A 112 2.07 21.66 18.99
CA SER A 112 3.08 22.08 18.02
C SER A 112 2.96 21.33 16.72
N LEU A 113 3.30 22.01 15.62
CA LEU A 113 3.69 21.38 14.37
C LEU A 113 5.22 21.37 14.28
N ILE A 114 5.81 20.19 14.17
CA ILE A 114 7.27 20.02 14.05
C ILE A 114 7.61 19.66 12.59
N VAL A 115 8.45 20.48 11.97
CA VAL A 115 9.04 20.22 10.65
C VAL A 115 10.54 20.27 10.79
N ALA A 116 11.22 19.16 10.49
CA ALA A 116 12.66 19.02 10.66
C ALA A 116 13.29 18.35 9.44
N GLY A 117 14.51 18.77 9.11
CA GLY A 117 15.34 18.19 8.07
C GLY A 117 16.79 18.24 8.51
N ASP A 118 17.57 17.20 8.18
CA ASP A 118 18.97 17.08 8.60
C ASP A 118 19.88 18.13 7.94
N SER A 119 19.62 18.43 6.65
CA SER A 119 20.40 19.43 5.91
C SER A 119 19.76 20.81 5.90
N PHE A 120 18.47 20.89 5.54
CA PHE A 120 17.70 22.14 5.52
C PHE A 120 16.20 21.85 5.49
N VAL A 121 15.40 22.86 5.82
CA VAL A 121 13.95 22.92 5.56
C VAL A 121 13.68 24.10 4.64
N ASN A 122 12.81 23.93 3.64
CA ASN A 122 12.55 24.96 2.65
C ASN A 122 11.05 25.11 2.35
N PHE A 123 10.54 26.33 2.47
CA PHE A 123 9.19 26.71 2.11
C PHE A 123 9.24 27.57 0.85
N ARG A 124 8.51 27.18 -0.21
CA ARG A 124 8.49 27.88 -1.50
C ARG A 124 7.09 28.32 -1.86
N GLN A 125 6.98 29.57 -2.29
CA GLN A 125 5.78 30.12 -2.91
C GLN A 125 6.22 30.95 -4.11
N ILE A 126 5.70 30.67 -5.31
CA ILE A 126 5.92 31.40 -6.59
C ILE A 126 7.02 32.49 -6.52
N GLY A 127 8.26 32.12 -6.85
CA GLY A 127 9.41 33.04 -6.93
C GLY A 127 10.00 33.52 -5.59
N THR A 128 9.41 33.15 -4.46
CA THR A 128 9.87 33.47 -3.10
C THR A 128 10.12 32.18 -2.30
N SER A 129 11.11 32.20 -1.41
CA SER A 129 11.40 31.05 -0.54
C SER A 129 11.98 31.44 0.81
N LEU A 130 11.63 30.68 1.84
CA LEU A 130 12.26 30.68 3.16
C LEU A 130 13.06 29.38 3.32
N GLN A 131 14.34 29.48 3.65
CA GLN A 131 15.20 28.33 3.90
C GLN A 131 15.78 28.40 5.32
N LEU A 132 15.69 27.27 6.04
CA LEU A 132 16.23 27.06 7.38
C LEU A 132 17.36 26.04 7.29
N ASP A 133 18.57 26.42 7.67
CA ASP A 133 19.76 25.57 7.70
C ASP A 133 20.67 25.94 8.89
N ASN A 134 21.88 26.49 8.66
CA ASN A 134 22.73 27.10 9.68
C ASN A 134 22.21 28.48 10.13
N GLY A 135 21.18 28.98 9.48
CA GLY A 135 20.47 30.20 9.83
C GLY A 135 19.11 30.27 9.14
N ILE A 136 18.59 31.48 9.03
CA ILE A 136 17.33 31.76 8.34
C ILE A 136 17.66 32.63 7.13
N SER A 137 17.42 32.13 5.92
CA SER A 137 17.59 32.90 4.69
C SER A 137 16.26 33.10 3.96
N PHE A 138 16.08 34.31 3.44
CA PHE A 138 14.89 34.73 2.73
C PHE A 138 15.26 35.17 1.31
N ILE A 139 14.61 34.58 0.31
CA ILE A 139 14.85 34.88 -1.11
C ILE A 139 13.55 35.41 -1.70
N GLY A 140 13.58 36.63 -2.23
CA GLY A 140 12.44 37.30 -2.85
C GLY A 140 11.93 38.51 -2.04
N GLY A 141 10.78 39.04 -2.43
CA GLY A 141 10.22 40.27 -1.83
C GLY A 141 9.28 40.04 -0.65
N ASN A 142 8.30 39.13 -0.80
CA ASN A 142 7.25 38.89 0.21
C ASN A 142 6.84 37.42 0.27
N LEU A 143 6.86 36.84 1.47
CA LEU A 143 6.26 35.54 1.77
C LEU A 143 5.16 35.77 2.78
N LYS A 144 3.96 35.29 2.50
CA LYS A 144 2.83 35.41 3.43
C LYS A 144 2.80 34.15 4.31
N ILE A 145 3.11 34.32 5.59
CA ILE A 145 2.90 33.30 6.62
C ILE A 145 1.61 33.69 7.34
N GLN A 146 0.62 32.81 7.34
CA GLN A 146 -0.67 32.98 8.02
C GLN A 146 -0.90 31.82 8.97
#